data_AF-A0A0C9ZNW9-F1
#
_entry.id   AF-A0A0C9ZNW9-F1
#
_cell.length_a   1.000
_cell.length_b   1.000
_cell.length_c   1.000
_cell.angle_alpha   90.00
_cell.angle_beta   90.00
_cell.angle_gamma   90.00
#
_symmetry.space_group_name_H-M   'P 1'
#
loop_
_entity.id
_entity.type
_entity.pdbx_description
1 polymer ?
#
loop_
_entity_poly.entity_id
_entity_poly.type
_entity_poly.pdbx_seq_one_letter_code
_entity_poly.pdbx_strand_id
1 'polypeptide(L)'
;MKFNKGPDGIRQRLKASDFDNVTKDLLTTATSIYRCLVVTCAPFPETLIIETKLAKDAWREASNMAELTIQLTPSLVKMMTRRTSQVHGELKTKMRVLTASFFGFCASRSIPTIKENRDLAESLKEGSHFVFKVRV
;
A
#
# COMPACT_ATOMS: atom_id res chain seq x y z
N MET A 1 25.34 6.12 18.63
CA MET A 1 24.62 7.43 18.66
C MET A 1 23.48 7.30 19.67
N LYS A 2 23.54 8.02 20.80
CA LYS A 2 22.58 7.89 21.91
C LYS A 2 21.42 8.89 21.72
N PHE A 3 20.18 8.41 21.77
CA PHE A 3 19.00 9.27 21.76
C PHE A 3 18.68 9.71 23.19
N ASN A 4 18.68 11.02 23.44
CA ASN A 4 18.19 11.58 24.70
C ASN A 4 16.68 11.39 24.79
N LYS A 5 16.23 10.69 25.83
CA LYS A 5 14.81 10.62 26.23
C LYS A 5 14.41 11.99 26.77
N GLY A 6 13.55 12.71 26.05
CA GLY A 6 12.77 13.79 26.63
C GLY A 6 11.71 13.24 27.59
N PRO A 7 11.35 13.98 28.66
CA PRO A 7 10.28 13.57 29.56
C PRO A 7 8.93 13.75 28.87
N ASP A 8 7.95 13.00 29.35
CA ASP A 8 6.51 13.10 29.08
C ASP A 8 5.98 12.38 27.84
N GLY A 9 5.00 11.51 28.11
CA GLY A 9 4.31 10.58 27.21
C GLY A 9 3.45 11.25 26.14
N ILE A 10 4.00 12.21 25.41
CA ILE A 10 3.42 12.70 24.17
C ILE A 10 3.77 11.67 23.10
N ARG A 11 2.76 11.08 22.46
CA ARG A 11 2.93 10.24 21.26
C ARG A 11 3.45 11.14 20.11
N GLN A 12 4.74 11.48 20.15
CA GLN A 12 5.34 12.35 19.16
C GLN A 12 5.38 11.58 17.83
N ARG A 13 4.55 12.03 16.89
CA ARG A 13 4.51 11.49 15.53
C ARG A 13 5.80 11.90 14.85
N LEU A 14 6.74 10.96 14.73
CA LEU A 14 7.97 11.15 13.95
C LEU A 14 7.62 11.65 12.54
N LYS A 15 8.30 12.70 12.13
CA LYS A 15 8.17 13.38 10.84
C LYS A 15 9.43 13.10 10.02
N ALA A 16 9.31 13.20 8.70
CA ALA A 16 10.47 13.11 7.82
C ALA A 16 11.52 14.18 8.17
N SER A 17 11.11 15.36 8.67
CA SER A 17 11.99 16.44 9.12
C SER A 17 13.00 16.04 10.19
N ASP A 18 12.71 14.97 10.96
CA ASP A 18 13.49 14.54 12.12
C ASP A 18 14.75 13.75 11.71
N PHE A 19 14.92 13.47 10.42
CA PHE A 19 16.07 12.75 9.85
C PHE A 19 17.02 13.71 9.10
N ASP A 20 18.29 13.34 8.98
CA ASP A 20 19.24 14.04 8.10
C ASP A 20 18.83 13.92 6.63
N ASN A 21 19.36 14.79 5.77
CA ASN A 21 18.95 14.86 4.37
C ASN A 21 19.27 13.56 3.61
N VAL A 22 20.39 12.91 3.92
CA VAL A 22 20.77 11.64 3.26
C VAL A 22 19.77 10.54 3.60
N THR A 23 19.40 10.43 4.89
CA THR A 23 18.36 9.48 5.32
C THR A 23 16.99 9.79 4.72
N LYS A 24 16.64 11.08 4.53
CA LYS A 24 15.37 11.48 3.89
C LYS A 24 15.30 11.07 2.43
N ASP A 25 16.38 11.26 1.67
CA ASP A 25 16.44 10.92 0.25
C ASP A 25 16.38 9.39 0.07
N LEU A 26 17.10 8.66 0.92
CA LEU A 26 17.03 7.21 0.98
C LEU A 26 15.63 6.71 1.34
N LEU A 27 15.00 7.30 2.35
CA LEU A 27 13.62 6.98 2.74
C LEU A 27 12.62 7.27 1.62
N THR A 28 12.83 8.33 0.85
CA THR A 28 11.97 8.67 -0.29
C THR A 28 12.07 7.61 -1.38
N THR A 29 13.29 7.17 -1.70
CA THR A 29 13.55 6.10 -2.67
C THR A 29 12.97 4.76 -2.20
N ALA A 30 13.28 4.36 -0.97
CA ALA A 30 12.75 3.14 -0.36
C ALA A 30 11.22 3.15 -0.29
N THR A 31 10.60 4.30 0.01
CA THR A 31 9.14 4.43 -0.01
C THR A 31 8.58 4.18 -1.41
N SER A 32 9.20 4.73 -2.46
CA SER A 32 8.75 4.49 -3.84
C SER A 32 8.83 3.01 -4.22
N ILE A 33 9.94 2.35 -3.89
CA ILE A 33 10.12 0.90 -4.13
C ILE A 33 9.08 0.10 -3.35
N TYR A 34 8.86 0.45 -2.07
CA TYR A 34 7.87 -0.19 -1.22
C TYR A 34 6.47 -0.13 -1.84
N ARG A 35 6.06 1.03 -2.37
CA ARG A 35 4.76 1.19 -3.04
C ARG A 35 4.61 0.21 -4.21
N CYS A 36 5.67 0.02 -5.01
CA CYS A 36 5.66 -0.95 -6.11
C CYS A 36 5.53 -2.38 -5.61
N LEU A 37 6.29 -2.76 -4.57
CA LEU A 37 6.24 -4.10 -3.98
C LEU A 37 4.86 -4.43 -3.39
N VAL A 38 4.22 -3.47 -2.72
CA VAL A 38 2.86 -3.66 -2.18
C VAL A 38 1.88 -4.00 -3.30
N VAL A 39 1.90 -3.25 -4.41
CA VAL A 39 0.95 -3.49 -5.52
C VAL A 39 1.24 -4.80 -6.27
N THR A 40 2.50 -5.22 -6.37
CA THR A 40 2.90 -6.35 -7.23
C THR A 40 3.03 -7.68 -6.49
N CYS A 41 3.44 -7.67 -5.22
CA CYS A 41 3.75 -8.89 -4.47
C CYS A 41 2.73 -9.22 -3.38
N ALA A 42 2.11 -8.21 -2.77
CA ALA A 42 1.12 -8.41 -1.70
C ALA A 42 0.06 -7.31 -1.73
N PRO A 43 -0.82 -7.27 -2.76
CA PRO A 43 -1.83 -6.22 -2.91
C PRO A 43 -2.87 -6.19 -1.79
N PHE A 44 -2.96 -7.27 -1.01
CA PHE A 44 -3.76 -7.36 0.21
C PHE A 44 -2.90 -8.01 1.30
N PRO A 45 -1.98 -7.25 1.93
CA PRO A 45 -1.12 -7.82 2.96
C PRO A 45 -1.98 -8.14 4.18
N GLU A 46 -2.17 -9.43 4.46
CA GLU A 46 -3.03 -9.91 5.55
C GLU A 46 -2.46 -9.57 6.94
N THR A 47 -1.14 -9.32 7.02
CA THR A 47 -0.46 -9.11 8.30
C THR A 47 0.61 -8.03 8.20
N LEU A 48 0.85 -7.36 9.34
CA LEU A 48 1.96 -6.41 9.52
C LEU A 48 3.34 -7.03 9.25
N ILE A 49 3.45 -8.37 9.40
CA ILE A 49 4.68 -9.11 9.13
C ILE A 49 5.06 -9.00 7.65
N ILE A 50 4.08 -9.15 6.75
CA ILE A 50 4.28 -9.03 5.29
C ILE A 50 4.68 -7.59 4.95
N GLU A 51 3.96 -6.59 5.46
CA GLU A 51 4.30 -5.18 5.21
C GLU A 51 5.72 -4.84 5.69
N THR A 52 6.10 -5.35 6.87
CA THR A 52 7.44 -5.14 7.43
C THR A 52 8.52 -5.81 6.58
N LYS A 53 8.27 -7.02 6.06
CA LYS A 53 9.19 -7.70 5.16
C LYS A 53 9.40 -6.87 3.88
N LEU A 54 8.32 -6.45 3.24
CA LEU A 54 8.40 -5.63 2.02
C LEU A 54 9.10 -4.29 2.26
N ALA A 55 8.89 -3.67 3.42
CA ALA A 55 9.57 -2.43 3.80
C ALA A 55 11.08 -2.64 4.00
N LYS A 56 11.49 -3.78 4.59
CA LYS A 56 12.91 -4.17 4.71
C LYS A 56 13.54 -4.44 3.35
N ASP A 57 12.82 -5.12 2.46
CA ASP A 57 13.29 -5.41 1.11
C ASP A 57 13.44 -4.11 0.29
N ALA A 58 12.48 -3.20 0.38
CA ALA A 58 12.54 -1.89 -0.27
C ALA A 58 13.69 -1.02 0.26
N TRP A 59 13.94 -1.03 1.57
CA TRP A 59 15.07 -0.31 2.16
C TRP A 59 16.40 -0.88 1.71
N ARG A 60 16.55 -2.21 1.71
CA ARG A 60 17.76 -2.88 1.25
C ARG A 60 18.05 -2.52 -0.21
N GLU A 61 17.03 -2.54 -1.06
CA GLU A 61 17.17 -2.18 -2.47
C GLU A 61 17.61 -0.72 -2.62
N ALA A 62 16.94 0.22 -1.94
CA ALA A 62 17.33 1.63 -1.97
C ALA A 62 18.76 1.86 -1.43
N SER A 63 19.14 1.17 -0.35
CA SER A 63 20.49 1.21 0.22
C SER A 63 21.54 0.74 -0.78
N ASN A 64 21.26 -0.35 -1.49
CA ASN A 64 22.15 -0.89 -2.51
C ASN A 64 22.30 0.08 -3.69
N MET A 65 21.20 0.67 -4.17
CA MET A 65 21.21 1.64 -5.27
C MET A 65 22.00 2.91 -4.93
N ALA A 66 21.98 3.33 -3.67
CA ALA A 66 22.69 4.52 -3.19
C ALA A 66 24.11 4.22 -2.68
N GLU A 67 24.51 2.94 -2.60
CA GLU A 67 25.77 2.49 -1.96
C GLU A 67 25.90 2.99 -0.50
N LEU A 68 24.77 3.09 0.21
CA LEU A 68 24.70 3.62 1.58
C LEU A 68 24.36 2.55 2.61
N THR A 69 25.14 2.51 3.70
CA THR A 69 24.86 1.63 4.85
C THR A 69 24.24 2.43 5.99
N ILE A 70 22.93 2.68 5.89
CA ILE A 70 22.13 3.30 6.96
C ILE A 70 21.27 2.23 7.63
N GLN A 71 21.36 2.14 8.96
CA GLN A 71 20.58 1.16 9.72
C GLN A 71 19.08 1.46 9.61
N LEU A 72 18.32 0.45 9.19
CA LEU A 72 16.87 0.50 9.16
C LEU A 72 16.31 0.44 10.58
N THR A 73 15.66 1.52 11.01
CA THR A 73 15.02 1.61 12.32
C THR A 73 13.52 1.32 12.25
N PRO A 74 12.86 0.92 13.36
CA PRO A 74 11.41 0.71 13.38
C PRO A 74 10.59 1.94 12.97
N SER A 75 11.11 3.14 13.21
CA SER A 75 10.46 4.38 12.79
C SER A 75 10.47 4.56 11.28
N LEU A 76 11.60 4.27 10.62
CA LEU A 76 11.71 4.29 9.15
C LEU A 76 10.78 3.25 8.51
N VAL A 77 10.70 2.04 9.07
CA VAL A 77 9.71 1.03 8.65
C VAL A 77 8.30 1.58 8.73
N LYS A 78 7.93 2.16 9.87
CA LYS A 78 6.60 2.75 10.08
C LYS A 78 6.30 3.90 9.12
N MET A 79 7.31 4.66 8.70
CA MET A 79 7.14 5.73 7.72
C MET A 79 6.79 5.20 6.33
N MET A 80 7.40 4.09 5.92
CA MET A 80 7.08 3.42 4.65
C MET A 80 5.70 2.75 4.71
N THR A 81 5.43 1.91 5.72
CA THR A 81 4.18 1.13 5.81
C THR A 81 2.94 2.00 5.99
N ARG A 82 3.07 3.21 6.54
CA ARG A 82 1.97 4.21 6.56
C ARG A 82 1.42 4.55 5.17
N ARG A 83 2.15 4.26 4.09
CA ARG A 83 1.71 4.51 2.71
C ARG A 83 0.84 3.40 2.14
N THR A 84 0.73 2.22 2.77
CA THR A 84 -0.04 1.10 2.21
C THR A 84 -1.49 1.48 1.88
N SER A 85 -2.21 2.05 2.85
CA SER A 85 -3.61 2.44 2.64
C SER A 85 -3.78 3.49 1.56
N GLN A 86 -2.84 4.44 1.47
CA GLN A 86 -2.82 5.45 0.41
C GLN A 86 -2.62 4.81 -0.96
N VAL A 87 -1.65 3.91 -1.09
CA VAL A 87 -1.37 3.17 -2.34
C VAL A 87 -2.58 2.37 -2.79
N HIS A 88 -3.26 1.69 -1.87
CA HIS A 88 -4.48 0.95 -2.19
C HIS A 88 -5.63 1.87 -2.62
N GLY A 89 -5.78 3.03 -1.99
CA GLY A 89 -6.77 4.02 -2.41
C GLY A 89 -6.52 4.52 -3.84
N GLU A 90 -5.26 4.82 -4.16
CA GLU A 90 -4.83 5.22 -5.50
C GLU A 90 -5.05 4.09 -6.52
N LEU A 91 -4.63 2.86 -6.18
CA LEU A 91 -4.79 1.70 -7.03
C LEU A 91 -6.28 1.41 -7.30
N LYS A 92 -7.12 1.39 -6.27
CA LYS A 92 -8.57 1.18 -6.39
C LYS A 92 -9.21 2.24 -7.29
N THR A 93 -8.77 3.50 -7.17
CA THR A 93 -9.27 4.60 -7.99
C THR A 93 -8.89 4.41 -9.45
N LYS A 94 -7.62 4.08 -9.74
CA LYS A 94 -7.14 3.82 -11.11
C LYS A 94 -7.79 2.57 -11.72
N MET A 95 -7.90 1.51 -10.94
CA MET A 95 -8.48 0.25 -11.41
C MET A 95 -9.98 0.34 -11.65
N ARG A 96 -10.75 1.14 -10.89
CA ARG A 96 -12.20 1.25 -11.05
C ARG A 96 -12.66 1.43 -12.51
N VAL A 97 -11.96 2.28 -13.27
CA VAL A 97 -12.30 2.54 -14.69
C VAL A 97 -12.06 1.30 -15.55
N LEU A 98 -10.95 0.58 -15.29
CA LEU A 98 -10.56 -0.62 -16.04
C LEU A 98 -11.38 -1.85 -15.62
N THR A 99 -11.74 -1.95 -14.35
CA THR A 99 -12.51 -3.07 -13.80
C THR A 99 -13.88 -3.17 -14.45
N ALA A 100 -14.54 -2.03 -14.69
CA ALA A 100 -15.85 -2.03 -15.34
C ALA A 100 -15.77 -2.66 -16.74
N SER A 101 -14.86 -2.19 -17.61
CA SER A 101 -14.71 -2.74 -18.95
C SER A 101 -14.19 -4.19 -18.96
N PHE A 102 -13.24 -4.52 -18.07
CA PHE A 102 -12.67 -5.87 -17.98
C PHE A 102 -13.73 -6.93 -17.67
N PHE A 103 -14.66 -6.64 -16.76
CA PHE A 103 -15.75 -7.55 -16.42
C PHE A 103 -16.98 -7.40 -17.33
N GLY A 104 -16.99 -6.46 -18.27
CA GLY A 104 -18.09 -6.26 -19.21
C GLY A 104 -19.24 -5.38 -18.70
N PHE A 105 -19.04 -4.62 -17.61
CA PHE A 105 -20.01 -3.64 -17.15
C PHE A 105 -20.16 -2.50 -18.15
N CYS A 106 -21.40 -2.09 -18.40
CA CYS A 106 -21.71 -0.99 -19.33
C CYS A 106 -22.30 0.22 -18.59
N ALA A 107 -21.76 1.40 -18.85
CA ALA A 107 -22.23 2.66 -18.26
C ALA A 107 -23.45 3.19 -19.03
N SER A 108 -24.63 2.62 -18.78
CA SER A 108 -25.90 3.06 -19.36
C SER A 108 -26.95 3.27 -18.26
N ARG A 109 -27.88 4.20 -18.51
CA ARG A 109 -29.06 4.44 -17.65
C ARG A 109 -30.28 3.62 -18.08
N SER A 110 -30.16 2.78 -19.11
CA SER A 110 -31.26 1.94 -19.57
C SER A 110 -31.61 0.89 -18.51
N ILE A 111 -32.91 0.64 -18.31
CA ILE A 111 -33.37 -0.41 -17.38
C ILE A 111 -32.80 -1.79 -17.75
N PRO A 112 -32.76 -2.20 -19.03
CA PRO A 112 -32.14 -3.48 -19.41
C PRO A 112 -30.68 -3.58 -19.02
N THR A 113 -29.86 -2.57 -19.31
CA THR A 113 -28.43 -2.58 -18.98
C THR A 113 -28.20 -2.54 -17.47
N ILE A 114 -29.04 -1.83 -16.71
CA ILE A 114 -28.97 -1.85 -15.24
C ILE A 114 -29.25 -3.26 -14.71
N LYS A 115 -30.21 -3.98 -15.29
CA LYS A 115 -30.51 -5.37 -14.92
C LYS A 115 -29.34 -6.29 -15.26
N GLU A 116 -28.81 -6.23 -16.48
CA GLU A 116 -27.65 -7.02 -16.92
C GLU A 116 -26.43 -6.79 -16.04
N ASN A 117 -26.11 -5.54 -15.71
CA ASN A 117 -25.02 -5.22 -14.79
C ASN A 117 -25.24 -5.80 -13.39
N ARG A 118 -26.49 -5.84 -12.89
CA ARG A 118 -26.80 -6.46 -11.58
C ARG A 118 -26.63 -7.97 -11.63
N ASP A 119 -27.14 -8.61 -12.67
CA ASP A 119 -27.03 -10.07 -12.86
C ASP A 119 -25.56 -10.48 -12.99
N LEU A 120 -24.76 -9.71 -13.73
CA LEU A 120 -23.31 -9.87 -13.82
C LEU A 120 -22.62 -9.66 -12.46
N ALA A 121 -23.01 -8.66 -11.69
CA ALA A 121 -22.43 -8.42 -10.36
C ALA A 121 -22.70 -9.57 -9.39
N GLU A 122 -23.87 -10.21 -9.46
CA GLU A 122 -24.17 -11.40 -8.65
C GLU A 122 -23.39 -12.62 -9.14
N SER A 123 -23.32 -12.87 -10.44
CA SER A 123 -22.56 -14.01 -10.98
C SER A 123 -21.07 -13.93 -10.66
N LEU A 124 -20.50 -12.73 -10.63
CA LEU A 124 -19.10 -12.52 -10.26
C LEU A 124 -18.81 -12.84 -8.78
N LYS A 125 -19.82 -12.94 -7.91
CA LYS A 125 -19.65 -13.40 -6.52
C LYS A 125 -19.59 -14.92 -6.41
N GLU A 126 -19.98 -15.64 -7.45
CA GLU A 126 -19.90 -17.10 -7.50
C GLU A 126 -18.50 -17.52 -7.99
N GLY A 127 -17.80 -18.35 -7.18
CA GLY A 127 -16.43 -18.78 -7.45
C GLY A 127 -15.32 -17.89 -6.87
N SER A 128 -14.06 -18.20 -7.19
CA SER A 128 -12.85 -17.55 -6.64
C SER A 128 -12.60 -16.12 -7.17
N HIS A 129 -13.50 -15.59 -8.01
CA HIS A 129 -13.32 -14.31 -8.70
C HIS A 129 -13.60 -13.09 -7.80
N PHE A 130 -14.21 -13.30 -6.63
CA PHE A 130 -14.41 -12.26 -5.62
C PHE A 130 -13.79 -12.69 -4.28
N VAL A 131 -12.80 -11.93 -3.81
CA VAL A 131 -12.07 -12.23 -2.55
C VAL A 131 -12.92 -11.93 -1.31
N PHE A 132 -14.03 -11.21 -1.45
CA PHE A 132 -14.87 -10.80 -0.32
C PHE A 132 -16.25 -11.47 -0.35
N LYS A 133 -16.36 -12.67 0.23
CA LYS A 133 -17.66 -13.24 0.59
C LYS A 133 -17.99 -12.82 2.02
N VAL A 134 -18.99 -11.94 2.18
CA VAL A 134 -19.61 -11.74 3.50
C VAL A 134 -20.26 -13.07 3.88
N ARG A 135 -19.72 -13.74 4.90
CA ARG A 135 -20.44 -14.86 5.52
C ARG A 135 -21.63 -14.23 6.26
N VAL A 136 -22.82 -14.47 5.75
CA VAL A 136 -24.09 -14.30 6.48
C VAL A 136 -24.30 -15.55 7.33
#